data_AF-A0A962M2W3-F1
#
_entry.id   AF-A0A962M2W3-F1
#
_cell.length_a   1.000
_cell.length_b   1.000
_cell.length_c   1.000
_cell.angle_alpha   90.00
_cell.angle_beta   90.00
_cell.angle_gamma   90.00
#
_symmetry.space_group_name_H-M   'P 1'
#
loop_
_entity.id
_entity.type
_entity.pdbx_description
1 polymer ?
#
loop_
_entity_poly.entity_id
_entity_poly.type
_entity_poly.pdbx_seq_one_letter_code
_entity_poly.pdbx_strand_id
1 'polypeptide(L)'
;PRVREDLGFIPLVTPTSQIVGTQSVINVLTGERYKSITRETAGVLKGEYGATPAPVNAELQLRVLEGKPAITCRPADLLEPELDKLTEELRALAQEKSIALSPGEGEIDDVLTYALFPQIGLKFLQYRGDASAFEPAPTAAAAAEAPALATAPAPVATAGGSAGVYTVKVNGQSYVVEVAAGGDVSGISPVPAAASTAQATAAPVPAAHPLAAPLAGNIFHVNVIVGDEVEAGDVIVVLEAMKMETEVRAQRAGTVAEVMVKVGDKVAVGDPLISVA
;
A
#
# COMPACT_ATOMS: atom_id res chain seq x y z
N PRO A 1 -19.97 5.10 6.29
CA PRO A 1 -21.38 4.65 6.16
C PRO A 1 -21.84 4.58 4.70
N ARG A 2 -21.74 5.67 3.93
CA ARG A 2 -22.21 5.71 2.52
C ARG A 2 -21.51 4.72 1.59
N VAL A 3 -20.18 4.54 1.73
CA VAL A 3 -19.45 3.55 0.92
C VAL A 3 -19.94 2.13 1.19
N ARG A 4 -20.23 1.79 2.45
CA ARG A 4 -20.76 0.48 2.82
C ARG A 4 -22.15 0.23 2.21
N GLU A 5 -23.00 1.26 2.20
CA GLU A 5 -24.32 1.21 1.56
C GLU A 5 -24.21 1.01 0.05
N ASP A 6 -23.36 1.78 -0.62
CA ASP A 6 -23.12 1.65 -2.07
C ASP A 6 -22.53 0.28 -2.46
N LEU A 7 -21.86 -0.39 -1.52
CA LEU A 7 -21.35 -1.76 -1.66
C LEU A 7 -22.33 -2.82 -1.15
N GLY A 8 -23.62 -2.53 -1.04
CA GLY A 8 -24.64 -3.53 -0.73
C GLY A 8 -24.64 -3.97 0.73
N PHE A 9 -24.26 -3.09 1.66
CA PHE A 9 -24.22 -3.33 3.10
C PHE A 9 -23.37 -4.53 3.55
N ILE A 10 -22.25 -4.79 2.86
CA ILE A 10 -21.31 -5.85 3.24
C ILE A 10 -20.94 -5.82 4.74
N PRO A 11 -20.76 -6.99 5.38
CA PRO A 11 -20.19 -7.08 6.72
C PRO A 11 -18.83 -6.38 6.78
N LEU A 12 -18.45 -5.86 7.95
CA LEU A 12 -17.16 -5.19 8.13
C LEU A 12 -16.19 -6.13 8.86
N VAL A 13 -15.64 -7.07 8.10
CA VAL A 13 -14.59 -8.00 8.52
C VAL A 13 -13.50 -8.06 7.44
N THR A 14 -12.32 -8.60 7.73
CA THR A 14 -11.30 -8.76 6.68
C THR A 14 -11.84 -9.68 5.57
N PRO A 15 -11.68 -9.32 4.28
CA PRO A 15 -11.06 -8.10 3.74
C PRO A 15 -12.01 -6.88 3.61
N THR A 16 -13.33 -7.11 3.62
CA THR A 16 -14.38 -6.11 3.37
C THR A 16 -14.34 -4.83 4.24
N SER A 17 -13.89 -4.89 5.50
CA SER A 17 -13.71 -3.71 6.35
C SER A 17 -12.65 -2.76 5.80
N GLN A 18 -11.54 -3.30 5.30
CA GLN A 18 -10.46 -2.53 4.70
C GLN A 18 -10.90 -1.92 3.37
N ILE A 19 -11.63 -2.68 2.52
CA ILE A 19 -12.17 -2.19 1.25
C ILE A 19 -13.03 -0.92 1.47
N VAL A 20 -13.98 -0.99 2.42
CA VAL A 20 -14.85 0.15 2.76
C VAL A 20 -14.03 1.31 3.34
N GLY A 21 -13.06 1.02 4.19
CA GLY A 21 -12.18 2.01 4.81
C GLY A 21 -11.34 2.76 3.78
N THR A 22 -10.56 2.04 2.98
CA THR A 22 -9.65 2.57 1.95
C THR A 22 -10.42 3.41 0.92
N GLN A 23 -11.53 2.89 0.39
CA GLN A 23 -12.33 3.67 -0.57
C GLN A 23 -12.94 4.93 0.06
N SER A 24 -13.33 4.88 1.34
CA SER A 24 -13.81 6.06 2.06
C SER A 24 -12.72 7.13 2.19
N VAL A 25 -11.49 6.74 2.51
CA VAL A 25 -10.34 7.65 2.61
C VAL A 25 -10.03 8.27 1.25
N ILE A 26 -9.97 7.45 0.18
CA ILE A 26 -9.70 7.93 -1.19
C ILE A 26 -10.74 8.95 -1.64
N ASN A 27 -12.03 8.71 -1.35
CA ASN A 27 -13.10 9.66 -1.67
C ASN A 27 -12.90 11.03 -1.01
N VAL A 28 -12.37 11.05 0.23
CA VAL A 28 -12.07 12.30 0.95
C VAL A 28 -10.84 12.99 0.37
N LEU A 29 -9.75 12.24 0.18
CA LEU A 29 -8.49 12.78 -0.33
C LEU A 29 -8.62 13.34 -1.75
N THR A 30 -9.45 12.71 -2.58
CA THR A 30 -9.67 13.15 -3.97
C THR A 30 -10.73 14.24 -4.10
N GLY A 31 -11.44 14.57 -3.01
CA GLY A 31 -12.49 15.59 -2.97
C GLY A 31 -13.80 15.21 -3.67
N GLU A 32 -13.89 14.00 -4.25
CA GLU A 32 -15.02 13.53 -5.03
C GLU A 32 -15.23 12.02 -4.81
N ARG A 33 -16.48 11.61 -4.62
CA ARG A 33 -16.80 10.20 -4.38
C ARG A 33 -16.58 9.37 -5.64
N TYR A 34 -15.82 8.28 -5.53
CA TYR A 34 -15.57 7.34 -6.61
C TYR A 34 -14.95 7.97 -7.86
N LYS A 35 -14.27 9.11 -7.72
CA LYS A 35 -13.42 9.66 -8.79
C LYS A 35 -12.42 8.60 -9.24
N SER A 36 -11.78 7.97 -8.26
CA SER A 36 -11.03 6.72 -8.41
C SER A 36 -11.72 5.60 -7.62
N ILE A 37 -11.90 4.44 -8.25
CA ILE A 37 -12.46 3.23 -7.63
C ILE A 37 -11.31 2.24 -7.46
N THR A 38 -11.08 1.74 -6.24
CA THR A 38 -10.03 0.74 -6.03
C THR A 38 -10.39 -0.59 -6.68
N ARG A 39 -9.38 -1.40 -7.01
CA ARG A 39 -9.55 -2.75 -7.56
C ARG A 39 -10.47 -3.60 -6.71
N GLU A 40 -10.33 -3.57 -5.38
CA GLU A 40 -11.15 -4.37 -4.48
C GLU A 40 -12.58 -3.85 -4.35
N THR A 41 -12.77 -2.53 -4.40
CA THR A 41 -14.11 -1.92 -4.46
C THR A 41 -14.80 -2.33 -5.75
N ALA A 42 -14.09 -2.26 -6.88
CA ALA A 42 -14.58 -2.75 -8.16
C ALA A 42 -14.86 -4.25 -8.12
N GLY A 43 -14.03 -5.05 -7.45
CA GLY A 43 -14.24 -6.49 -7.30
C GLY A 43 -15.51 -6.81 -6.52
N VAL A 44 -15.81 -6.08 -5.44
CA VAL A 44 -17.09 -6.24 -4.72
C VAL A 44 -18.27 -5.94 -5.65
N LEU A 45 -18.19 -4.84 -6.40
CA LEU A 45 -19.22 -4.45 -7.37
C LEU A 45 -19.37 -5.46 -8.52
N LYS A 46 -18.29 -6.11 -8.94
CA LYS A 46 -18.28 -7.17 -9.96
C LYS A 46 -18.76 -8.53 -9.43
N GLY A 47 -18.85 -8.72 -8.11
CA GLY A 47 -19.20 -10.00 -7.48
C GLY A 47 -18.02 -10.93 -7.19
N GLU A 48 -16.78 -10.44 -7.33
CA GLU A 48 -15.54 -11.21 -7.07
C GLU A 48 -15.37 -11.60 -5.59
N TYR A 49 -16.09 -10.91 -4.69
CA TYR A 49 -16.13 -11.21 -3.24
C TYR A 49 -17.41 -11.95 -2.82
N GLY A 50 -18.19 -12.45 -3.79
CA GLY A 50 -19.46 -13.12 -3.56
C GLY A 50 -20.66 -12.17 -3.46
N ALA A 51 -21.81 -12.72 -3.08
CA ALA A 51 -23.07 -11.99 -3.02
C ALA A 51 -23.13 -11.03 -1.82
N THR A 52 -23.59 -9.80 -2.08
CA THR A 52 -23.81 -8.79 -1.05
C THR A 52 -25.18 -8.95 -0.38
N PRO A 53 -25.34 -8.56 0.91
CA PRO A 53 -26.63 -8.65 1.61
C PRO A 53 -27.76 -7.83 0.99
N ALA A 54 -27.42 -6.71 0.36
CA ALA A 54 -28.34 -5.84 -0.36
C ALA A 54 -27.79 -5.55 -1.76
N PRO A 55 -28.63 -5.09 -2.71
CA PRO A 55 -28.16 -4.63 -4.01
C PRO A 55 -27.05 -3.57 -3.85
N VAL A 56 -25.99 -3.73 -4.63
CA VAL A 56 -24.97 -2.69 -4.76
C VAL A 56 -25.52 -1.49 -5.55
N ASN A 57 -24.82 -0.37 -5.50
CA ASN A 57 -25.14 0.80 -6.30
C ASN A 57 -25.05 0.46 -7.80
N ALA A 58 -26.18 0.57 -8.51
CA ALA A 58 -26.30 0.14 -9.90
C ALA A 58 -25.43 0.95 -10.87
N GLU A 59 -25.26 2.25 -10.64
CA GLU A 59 -24.42 3.11 -11.50
C GLU A 59 -22.95 2.75 -11.36
N LEU A 60 -22.48 2.54 -10.13
CA LEU A 60 -21.11 2.13 -9.86
C LEU A 60 -20.83 0.73 -10.41
N GLN A 61 -21.77 -0.21 -10.23
CA GLN A 61 -21.65 -1.55 -10.76
C GLN A 61 -21.56 -1.52 -12.29
N LEU A 62 -22.43 -0.78 -12.97
CA LEU A 62 -22.38 -0.64 -14.43
C LEU A 62 -21.03 -0.09 -14.90
N ARG A 63 -20.49 0.92 -14.20
CA ARG A 63 -19.20 1.54 -14.54
C ARG A 63 -18.04 0.56 -14.46
N VAL A 64 -17.99 -0.29 -13.42
CA VAL A 64 -16.85 -1.23 -13.25
C VAL A 64 -17.00 -2.51 -14.08
N LEU A 65 -18.22 -2.84 -14.50
CA LEU A 65 -18.49 -4.02 -15.34
C LEU A 65 -18.08 -3.80 -16.79
N GLU A 66 -18.09 -2.56 -17.28
CA GLU A 66 -17.67 -2.23 -18.65
C GLU A 66 -18.37 -3.11 -19.72
N GLY A 67 -19.65 -3.41 -19.50
CA GLY A 67 -20.46 -4.26 -20.39
C GLY A 67 -20.37 -5.76 -20.14
N LYS A 68 -19.55 -6.22 -19.19
CA LYS A 68 -19.49 -7.63 -18.76
C LYS A 68 -20.61 -7.94 -17.76
N PRO A 69 -21.07 -9.19 -17.66
CA PRO A 69 -22.01 -9.59 -16.61
C PRO A 69 -21.33 -9.58 -15.23
N ALA A 70 -22.09 -9.28 -14.19
CA ALA A 70 -21.64 -9.49 -12.82
C ALA A 70 -21.51 -10.98 -12.50
N ILE A 71 -20.55 -11.33 -11.66
CA ILE A 71 -20.37 -12.69 -11.13
C ILE A 71 -21.51 -12.96 -10.14
N THR A 72 -22.29 -14.00 -10.43
CA THR A 72 -23.44 -14.42 -9.59
C THR A 72 -23.26 -15.79 -8.96
N CYS A 73 -22.20 -16.53 -9.32
CA CYS A 73 -21.84 -17.80 -8.71
C CYS A 73 -20.79 -17.59 -7.60
N ARG A 74 -20.35 -18.68 -6.96
CA ARG A 74 -19.20 -18.63 -6.07
C ARG A 74 -17.95 -18.30 -6.92
N PRO A 75 -17.18 -17.24 -6.58
CA PRO A 75 -16.04 -16.80 -7.41
C PRO A 75 -15.01 -17.89 -7.68
N ALA A 76 -14.76 -18.78 -6.71
CA ALA A 76 -13.81 -19.88 -6.86
C ALA A 76 -14.25 -20.94 -7.89
N ASP A 77 -15.51 -20.96 -8.32
CA ASP A 77 -15.99 -21.86 -9.38
C ASP A 77 -15.53 -21.40 -10.78
N LEU A 78 -14.98 -20.18 -10.90
CA LEU A 78 -14.41 -19.63 -12.13
C LEU A 78 -12.91 -19.85 -12.26
N LEU A 79 -12.26 -20.43 -11.24
CA LEU A 79 -10.82 -20.67 -11.22
C LEU A 79 -10.50 -22.05 -11.80
N GLU A 80 -9.45 -22.12 -12.62
CA GLU A 80 -8.91 -23.40 -13.10
C GLU A 80 -7.96 -24.02 -12.06
N PRO A 81 -7.84 -25.35 -11.99
CA PRO A 81 -6.83 -25.99 -11.16
C PRO A 81 -5.41 -25.57 -11.57
N GLU A 82 -4.63 -25.06 -10.62
CA GLU A 82 -3.31 -24.44 -10.89
C GLU A 82 -2.13 -25.11 -10.17
N LEU A 83 -2.36 -26.16 -9.39
CA LEU A 83 -1.32 -26.77 -8.54
C LEU A 83 -0.12 -27.29 -9.34
N ASP A 84 -0.36 -27.97 -10.46
CA ASP A 84 0.71 -28.52 -11.31
C ASP A 84 1.56 -27.40 -11.91
N LYS A 85 0.89 -26.36 -12.42
CA LYS A 85 1.55 -25.17 -12.98
C LYS A 85 2.42 -24.47 -11.92
N LEU A 86 1.88 -24.24 -10.73
CA LEU A 86 2.60 -23.57 -9.64
C LEU A 86 3.78 -24.42 -9.13
N THR A 87 3.65 -25.75 -9.19
CA THR A 87 4.74 -26.66 -8.85
C THR A 87 5.91 -26.52 -9.83
N GLU A 88 5.63 -26.50 -11.13
CA GLU A 88 6.66 -26.32 -12.17
C GLU A 88 7.32 -24.94 -12.07
N GLU A 89 6.53 -23.90 -11.86
CA GLU A 89 7.01 -22.52 -11.68
C GLU A 89 7.93 -22.41 -10.46
N LEU A 90 7.52 -22.95 -9.31
CA LEU A 90 8.34 -22.93 -8.09
C LEU A 90 9.64 -23.71 -8.28
N ARG A 91 9.62 -24.87 -8.93
CA ARG A 91 10.84 -25.65 -9.21
C ARG A 91 11.82 -24.87 -10.09
N ALA A 92 11.32 -24.17 -11.10
CA ALA A 92 12.16 -23.32 -11.96
C ALA A 92 12.80 -22.18 -11.17
N LEU A 93 12.00 -21.46 -10.36
CA LEU A 93 12.48 -20.40 -9.48
C LEU A 93 13.49 -20.91 -8.44
N ALA A 94 13.25 -22.10 -7.89
CA ALA A 94 14.13 -22.71 -6.91
C ALA A 94 15.49 -23.07 -7.53
N GLN A 95 15.51 -23.56 -8.77
CA GLN A 95 16.76 -23.78 -9.51
C GLN A 95 17.49 -22.47 -9.79
N GLU A 96 16.79 -21.46 -10.30
CA GLU A 96 17.37 -20.14 -10.61
C GLU A 96 17.99 -19.48 -9.36
N LYS A 97 17.27 -19.52 -8.24
CA LYS A 97 17.64 -18.80 -7.00
C LYS A 97 18.36 -19.69 -5.99
N SER A 98 18.70 -20.92 -6.36
CA SER A 98 19.34 -21.91 -5.48
C SER A 98 18.60 -22.13 -4.15
N ILE A 99 17.27 -22.19 -4.22
CA ILE A 99 16.39 -22.42 -3.06
C ILE A 99 16.26 -23.93 -2.85
N ALA A 100 16.49 -24.38 -1.61
CA ALA A 100 16.28 -25.76 -1.23
C ALA A 100 14.79 -26.00 -0.93
N LEU A 101 14.12 -26.77 -1.80
CA LEU A 101 12.75 -27.23 -1.57
C LEU A 101 12.72 -28.47 -0.67
N SER A 102 11.62 -28.62 0.06
CA SER A 102 11.32 -29.79 0.89
C SER A 102 11.24 -31.06 0.03
N PRO A 103 11.85 -32.19 0.45
CA PRO A 103 11.84 -33.42 -0.32
C PRO A 103 10.52 -34.18 -0.20
N GLY A 104 10.18 -34.95 -1.25
CA GLY A 104 9.05 -35.88 -1.24
C GLY A 104 7.71 -35.17 -1.03
N GLU A 105 6.87 -35.69 -0.15
CA GLU A 105 5.54 -35.12 0.11
C GLU A 105 5.59 -33.71 0.70
N GLY A 106 6.69 -33.30 1.34
CA GLY A 106 6.83 -31.95 1.89
C GLY A 106 6.93 -30.84 0.84
N GLU A 107 7.20 -31.18 -0.43
CA GLU A 107 7.25 -30.19 -1.51
C GLU A 107 5.89 -29.48 -1.68
N ILE A 108 4.78 -30.17 -1.41
CA ILE A 108 3.44 -29.57 -1.54
C ILE A 108 3.26 -28.38 -0.59
N ASP A 109 3.86 -28.42 0.61
CA ASP A 109 3.79 -27.31 1.56
C ASP A 109 4.55 -26.08 1.06
N ASP A 110 5.65 -26.29 0.32
CA ASP A 110 6.41 -25.23 -0.32
C ASP A 110 5.62 -24.62 -1.48
N VAL A 111 4.99 -25.47 -2.29
CA VAL A 111 4.10 -25.03 -3.39
C VAL A 111 2.92 -24.24 -2.84
N LEU A 112 2.27 -24.70 -1.76
CA LEU A 112 1.16 -23.96 -1.13
C LEU A 112 1.63 -22.65 -0.49
N THR A 113 2.81 -22.62 0.11
CA THR A 113 3.42 -21.39 0.66
C THR A 113 3.66 -20.37 -0.46
N TYR A 114 4.19 -20.82 -1.60
CA TYR A 114 4.39 -20.00 -2.78
C TYR A 114 3.06 -19.55 -3.40
N ALA A 115 2.08 -20.45 -3.54
CA ALA A 115 0.76 -20.17 -4.11
C ALA A 115 0.02 -19.07 -3.34
N LEU A 116 0.03 -19.15 -2.00
CA LEU A 116 -0.66 -18.19 -1.14
C LEU A 116 0.08 -16.85 -1.05
N PHE A 117 1.42 -16.88 -1.14
CA PHE A 117 2.27 -15.70 -1.00
C PHE A 117 3.46 -15.75 -1.96
N PRO A 118 3.31 -15.41 -3.25
CA PRO A 118 4.38 -15.62 -4.22
C PRO A 118 5.71 -14.94 -3.87
N GLN A 119 5.67 -13.67 -3.45
CA GLN A 119 6.90 -12.93 -3.10
C GLN A 119 7.39 -13.27 -1.69
N ILE A 120 6.51 -13.19 -0.70
CA ILE A 120 6.86 -13.39 0.72
C ILE A 120 7.20 -14.86 0.97
N GLY A 121 6.43 -15.78 0.41
CA GLY A 121 6.67 -17.21 0.44
C GLY A 121 7.99 -17.56 -0.22
N LEU A 122 8.27 -17.08 -1.43
CA LEU A 122 9.56 -17.34 -2.09
C LEU A 122 10.74 -16.79 -1.28
N LYS A 123 10.61 -15.60 -0.70
CA LYS A 123 11.61 -15.03 0.20
C LYS A 123 11.78 -15.90 1.46
N PHE A 124 10.69 -16.35 2.07
CA PHE A 124 10.75 -17.27 3.20
C PHE A 124 11.47 -18.57 2.84
N LEU A 125 11.17 -19.16 1.68
CA LEU A 125 11.84 -20.37 1.21
C LEU A 125 13.34 -20.14 1.00
N GLN A 126 13.72 -18.99 0.43
CA GLN A 126 15.12 -18.62 0.19
C GLN A 126 15.94 -18.54 1.48
N TYR A 127 15.34 -18.01 2.55
CA TYR A 127 16.01 -17.84 3.85
C TYR A 127 15.62 -18.90 4.87
N ARG A 128 14.95 -19.98 4.45
CA ARG A 128 14.48 -21.03 5.36
C ARG A 128 15.66 -21.62 6.12
N GLY A 129 15.59 -21.56 7.45
CA GLY A 129 16.67 -22.03 8.34
C GLY A 129 17.72 -20.97 8.69
N ASP A 130 17.66 -19.78 8.09
CA ASP A 130 18.48 -18.63 8.45
C ASP A 130 17.67 -17.65 9.33
N ALA A 131 17.80 -17.82 10.65
CA ALA A 131 17.14 -16.94 11.61
C ALA A 131 17.58 -15.47 11.52
N SER A 132 18.76 -15.17 10.95
CA SER A 132 19.27 -13.80 10.84
C SER A 132 18.59 -12.98 9.74
N ALA A 133 17.93 -13.65 8.80
CA ALA A 133 17.18 -13.02 7.72
C ALA A 133 15.77 -12.56 8.14
N PHE A 134 15.31 -12.95 9.34
CA PHE A 134 13.99 -12.64 9.87
C PHE A 134 14.07 -11.73 11.10
N GLU A 135 12.94 -11.11 11.42
CA GLU A 135 12.84 -10.34 12.65
C GLU A 135 13.05 -11.25 13.87
N PRO A 136 13.72 -10.75 14.92
CA PRO A 136 13.94 -11.54 16.13
C PRO A 136 12.60 -11.91 16.75
N ALA A 137 12.55 -13.08 17.38
CA ALA A 137 11.34 -13.53 18.05
C ALA A 137 10.85 -12.45 19.03
N PRO A 138 9.56 -12.08 19.00
CA PRO A 138 9.04 -11.04 19.88
C PRO A 138 9.26 -11.46 21.33
N THR A 139 9.98 -10.62 22.06
CA THR A 139 10.17 -10.78 23.50
C THR A 139 9.14 -9.95 24.25
N ALA A 140 8.83 -10.31 25.49
CA ALA A 140 7.91 -9.53 26.32
C ALA A 140 8.37 -8.07 26.50
N ALA A 141 9.68 -7.80 26.42
CA ALA A 141 10.23 -6.44 26.42
C ALA A 141 9.97 -5.70 25.10
N ALA A 142 10.15 -6.35 23.95
CA ALA A 142 9.84 -5.75 22.64
C ALA A 142 8.33 -5.51 22.42
N ALA A 143 7.47 -6.34 23.03
CA ALA A 143 6.02 -6.16 22.99
C ALA A 143 5.53 -4.93 23.79
N ALA A 144 6.33 -4.42 24.74
CA ALA A 144 6.04 -3.21 25.49
C ALA A 144 6.40 -1.92 24.73
N GLU A 145 7.22 -2.02 23.68
CA GLU A 145 7.67 -0.89 22.84
C GLU A 145 6.94 -0.83 21.48
N ALA A 146 6.17 -1.85 21.11
CA ALA A 146 5.31 -1.79 19.93
C ALA A 146 4.21 -0.72 20.13
N PRO A 147 3.91 0.14 19.14
CA PRO A 147 2.82 1.10 19.27
C PRO A 147 1.52 0.32 19.43
N ALA A 148 0.97 0.36 20.64
CA ALA A 148 -0.29 -0.29 20.95
C ALA A 148 -1.35 0.22 19.96
N LEU A 149 -1.92 -0.70 19.18
CA LEU A 149 -3.20 -0.49 18.51
C LEU A 149 -4.17 0.07 19.55
N ALA A 150 -4.60 1.31 19.33
CA ALA A 150 -5.39 2.09 20.25
C ALA A 150 -6.73 1.41 20.58
N THR A 151 -6.74 0.58 21.63
CA THR A 151 -7.90 0.45 22.50
C THR A 151 -7.78 1.52 23.56
N ALA A 152 -8.67 2.50 23.56
CA ALA A 152 -8.77 3.48 24.64
C ALA A 152 -9.06 2.74 25.96
N PRO A 153 -8.33 3.09 27.03
CA PRO A 153 -9.02 3.59 28.21
C PRO A 153 -8.43 4.93 28.70
N ALA A 154 -9.29 5.67 29.41
CA ALA A 154 -9.06 6.98 30.03
C ALA A 154 -7.95 6.97 31.12
N PRO A 155 -7.50 8.14 31.60
CA PRO A 155 -6.11 8.38 32.00
C PRO A 155 -5.78 7.94 33.42
N VAL A 156 -4.55 7.46 33.59
CA VAL A 156 -3.87 7.51 34.90
C VAL A 156 -2.47 8.07 34.68
N ALA A 157 -2.23 9.23 35.28
CA ALA A 157 -0.93 9.87 35.30
C ALA A 157 0.07 9.07 36.17
N THR A 158 1.30 8.91 35.72
CA THR A 158 2.50 9.23 36.52
C THR A 158 3.78 9.27 35.68
N ALA A 159 4.34 10.48 35.64
CA ALA A 159 5.75 10.88 35.71
C ALA A 159 6.85 9.98 35.10
N GLY A 160 7.48 10.49 34.04
CA GLY A 160 8.87 10.17 33.68
C GLY A 160 9.16 10.22 32.18
N GLY A 161 9.41 11.40 31.61
CA GLY A 161 9.90 11.53 30.23
C GLY A 161 10.16 12.99 29.85
N SER A 162 11.41 13.33 29.53
CA SER A 162 11.89 14.69 29.27
C SER A 162 11.28 15.31 28.00
N ALA A 163 10.95 16.61 28.06
CA ALA A 163 10.55 17.39 26.89
C ALA A 163 11.67 17.42 25.82
N GLY A 164 11.30 17.25 24.56
CA GLY A 164 12.20 17.32 23.41
C GLY A 164 11.96 18.58 22.58
N VAL A 165 13.04 19.25 22.15
CA VAL A 165 12.97 20.44 21.30
C VAL A 165 13.31 20.06 19.86
N TYR A 166 12.41 20.35 18.93
CA TYR A 166 12.52 19.99 17.51
C TYR A 166 12.42 21.23 16.61
N THR A 167 13.10 21.18 15.46
CA THR A 167 12.89 22.17 14.39
C THR A 167 11.99 21.55 13.32
N VAL A 168 10.82 22.14 13.10
CA VAL A 168 9.80 21.66 12.16
C VAL A 168 9.65 22.66 11.02
N LYS A 169 9.62 22.16 9.77
CA LYS A 169 9.43 22.99 8.58
C LYS A 169 7.97 22.90 8.13
N VAL A 170 7.24 24.02 8.20
CA VAL A 170 5.83 24.11 7.77
C VAL A 170 5.75 25.15 6.66
N ASN A 171 5.24 24.73 5.48
CA ASN A 171 5.12 25.61 4.30
C ASN A 171 6.42 26.35 3.93
N GLY A 172 7.57 25.69 4.12
CA GLY A 172 8.89 26.26 3.82
C GLY A 172 9.54 27.07 4.95
N GLN A 173 8.82 27.37 6.04
CA GLN A 173 9.31 28.15 7.17
C GLN A 173 9.62 27.26 8.39
N SER A 174 10.76 27.52 9.05
CA SER A 174 11.23 26.71 10.18
C SER A 174 10.75 27.29 11.52
N TYR A 175 10.22 26.40 12.36
CA TYR A 175 9.76 26.70 13.71
C TYR A 175 10.47 25.80 14.72
N VAL A 176 10.82 26.35 15.87
CA VAL A 176 11.25 25.54 17.02
C VAL A 176 10.01 25.24 17.85
N VAL A 177 9.80 23.95 18.15
CA VAL A 177 8.68 23.46 18.94
C VAL A 177 9.18 22.60 20.08
N GLU A 178 8.62 22.80 21.27
CA GLU A 178 8.84 21.94 22.42
C GLU A 178 7.65 20.97 22.54
N VAL A 179 7.96 19.68 22.60
CA VAL A 179 6.95 18.61 22.70
C VAL A 179 7.12 17.91 24.04
N ALA A 180 6.10 18.00 24.87
CA ALA A 180 6.02 17.27 26.13
C ALA A 180 5.63 15.81 25.87
N ALA A 181 5.95 14.91 26.81
CA ALA A 181 5.68 13.47 26.71
C ALA A 181 4.18 13.11 26.53
N GLY A 182 3.26 14.04 26.76
CA GLY A 182 1.83 13.89 26.49
C GLY A 182 1.38 14.24 25.06
N GLY A 183 2.30 14.67 24.18
CA GLY A 183 1.97 15.13 22.82
C GLY A 183 1.43 16.57 22.74
N ASP A 184 1.32 17.26 23.88
CA ASP A 184 1.00 18.68 23.92
C ASP A 184 2.17 19.50 23.35
N VAL A 185 1.86 20.40 22.41
CA VAL A 185 2.82 21.32 21.79
C VAL A 185 2.73 22.67 22.48
N SER A 186 3.85 23.11 23.06
CA SER A 186 3.98 24.43 23.68
C SER A 186 5.21 25.17 23.15
N GLY A 187 5.20 26.50 23.23
CA GLY A 187 6.39 27.31 22.93
C GLY A 187 6.77 27.39 21.44
N ILE A 188 5.80 27.50 20.53
CA ILE A 188 6.08 27.70 19.10
C ILE A 188 6.72 29.06 18.90
N SER A 189 7.97 29.08 18.43
CA SER A 189 8.67 30.31 18.07
C SER A 189 9.22 30.24 16.64
N PRO A 190 8.94 31.24 15.78
CA PRO A 190 9.55 31.30 14.46
C PRO A 190 11.06 31.51 14.59
N VAL A 191 11.85 30.73 13.85
CA VAL A 191 13.29 31.00 13.74
C VAL A 191 13.46 32.26 12.87
N PRO A 192 14.14 33.33 13.35
CA PRO A 192 14.40 34.50 12.53
C PRO A 192 15.17 34.09 11.27
N ALA A 193 14.60 34.40 10.11
CA ALA A 193 15.23 34.11 8.83
C ALA A 193 16.49 34.99 8.68
N ALA A 194 17.67 34.36 8.73
CA ALA A 194 18.88 35.00 8.25
C ALA A 194 18.76 35.13 6.72
N ALA A 195 18.76 36.36 6.23
CA ALA A 195 18.68 36.68 4.82
C ALA A 195 19.89 36.06 4.08
N SER A 196 19.63 35.12 3.18
CA SER A 196 20.59 34.63 2.20
C SER A 196 20.12 35.07 0.82
N THR A 197 20.96 35.86 0.17
CA THR A 197 20.77 36.49 -1.14
C THR A 197 20.69 35.45 -2.26
N ALA A 198 19.61 35.49 -3.03
CA ALA A 198 19.41 34.68 -4.22
C ALA A 198 20.37 35.07 -5.37
N GLN A 199 21.02 34.08 -5.98
CA GLN A 199 21.63 34.16 -7.30
C GLN A 199 20.77 33.38 -8.30
N ALA A 200 20.46 34.02 -9.43
CA ALA A 200 19.69 33.45 -10.54
C ALA A 200 20.61 32.76 -11.56
N THR A 201 20.20 31.61 -12.10
CA THR A 201 19.96 31.33 -13.55
C THR A 201 19.85 29.82 -13.84
N ALA A 202 18.73 29.41 -14.48
CA ALA A 202 18.66 28.57 -15.69
C ALA A 202 17.19 28.29 -16.08
N ALA A 203 16.93 28.13 -17.38
CA ALA A 203 15.63 28.01 -18.05
C ALA A 203 14.82 26.73 -17.69
N PRO A 204 13.49 26.69 -17.91
CA PRO A 204 12.65 25.59 -17.45
C PRO A 204 12.84 24.35 -18.33
N VAL A 205 13.44 23.32 -17.77
CA VAL A 205 13.18 21.92 -18.14
C VAL A 205 11.70 21.65 -17.83
N PRO A 206 10.91 20.93 -18.65
CA PRO A 206 9.59 20.50 -18.20
C PRO A 206 9.75 19.84 -16.85
N ALA A 207 9.14 20.43 -15.81
CA ALA A 207 9.35 19.97 -14.46
C ALA A 207 8.85 18.53 -14.40
N ALA A 208 9.75 17.57 -14.23
CA ALA A 208 9.36 16.20 -13.95
C ALA A 208 8.59 16.23 -12.62
N HIS A 209 7.32 15.82 -12.64
CA HIS A 209 6.50 15.80 -11.44
C HIS A 209 6.66 14.44 -10.77
N PRO A 210 7.23 14.37 -9.56
CA PRO A 210 7.37 13.11 -8.85
C PRO A 210 6.02 12.66 -8.32
N LEU A 211 5.66 11.41 -8.60
CA LEU A 211 4.56 10.71 -7.98
C LEU A 211 5.08 9.96 -6.77
N ALA A 212 4.61 10.35 -5.59
CA ALA A 212 5.01 9.76 -4.32
C ALA A 212 4.08 8.61 -3.89
N ALA A 213 4.59 7.71 -3.06
CA ALA A 213 3.84 6.62 -2.48
C ALA A 213 2.70 7.16 -1.59
N PRO A 214 1.43 6.82 -1.87
CA PRO A 214 0.30 7.31 -1.09
C PRO A 214 0.16 6.58 0.26
N LEU A 215 0.79 5.42 0.41
CA LEU A 215 0.78 4.58 1.59
C LEU A 215 2.08 3.79 1.68
N ALA A 216 2.44 3.36 2.90
CA ALA A 216 3.61 2.51 3.12
C ALA A 216 3.31 1.05 2.76
N GLY A 217 4.24 0.38 2.09
CA GLY A 217 4.06 -0.99 1.60
C GLY A 217 5.28 -1.54 0.86
N ASN A 218 5.10 -2.68 0.19
CA ASN A 218 6.08 -3.25 -0.72
C ASN A 218 5.66 -2.99 -2.18
N ILE A 219 6.60 -2.79 -3.10
CA ILE A 219 6.30 -2.68 -4.53
C ILE A 219 5.99 -4.08 -5.09
N PHE A 220 4.74 -4.32 -5.46
CA PHE A 220 4.29 -5.60 -6.00
C PHE A 220 4.51 -5.70 -7.51
N HIS A 221 4.23 -4.62 -8.25
CA HIS A 221 4.47 -4.51 -9.68
C HIS A 221 4.83 -3.09 -10.11
N VAL A 222 5.69 -2.98 -11.12
CA VAL A 222 5.96 -1.72 -11.83
C VAL A 222 5.54 -1.95 -13.28
N ASN A 223 4.52 -1.21 -13.73
CA ASN A 223 3.86 -1.46 -15.02
C ASN A 223 4.43 -0.63 -16.17
N VAL A 224 5.39 0.26 -15.88
CA VAL A 224 5.95 1.20 -16.85
C VAL A 224 7.48 1.21 -16.78
N ILE A 225 8.11 1.60 -17.88
CA ILE A 225 9.55 1.85 -17.98
C ILE A 225 9.84 3.30 -18.35
N VAL A 226 11.09 3.74 -18.18
CA VAL A 226 11.51 5.08 -18.57
C VAL A 226 11.33 5.26 -20.08
N GLY A 227 10.66 6.34 -20.47
CA GLY A 227 10.33 6.67 -21.86
C GLY A 227 8.91 6.29 -22.28
N ASP A 228 8.15 5.55 -21.47
CA ASP A 228 6.76 5.20 -21.79
C ASP A 228 5.85 6.44 -21.75
N GLU A 229 4.91 6.50 -22.70
CA GLU A 229 3.79 7.45 -22.63
C GLU A 229 2.69 6.86 -21.75
N VAL A 230 2.22 7.66 -20.78
CA VAL A 230 1.13 7.31 -19.88
C VAL A 230 0.03 8.36 -19.98
N GLU A 231 -1.22 7.94 -19.86
CA GLU A 231 -2.39 8.80 -19.76
C GLU A 231 -2.81 9.02 -18.30
N ALA A 232 -3.58 10.09 -18.06
CA ALA A 232 -4.12 10.34 -16.73
C ALA A 232 -5.04 9.19 -16.30
N GLY A 233 -4.73 8.54 -15.18
CA GLY A 233 -5.47 7.41 -14.65
C GLY A 233 -4.84 6.04 -14.91
N ASP A 234 -3.81 5.94 -15.75
CA ASP A 234 -3.12 4.67 -16.00
C ASP A 234 -2.47 4.12 -14.75
N VAL A 235 -2.51 2.80 -14.55
CA VAL A 235 -1.89 2.13 -13.40
C VAL A 235 -0.41 1.94 -13.66
N ILE A 236 0.43 2.68 -12.94
CA ILE A 236 1.87 2.71 -13.18
C ILE A 236 2.66 1.86 -12.16
N VAL A 237 2.17 1.74 -10.93
CA VAL A 237 2.77 0.92 -9.86
C VAL A 237 1.66 0.25 -9.06
N VAL A 238 1.86 -0.98 -8.62
CA VAL A 238 0.99 -1.68 -7.67
C VAL A 238 1.78 -1.90 -6.39
N LEU A 239 1.27 -1.42 -5.26
CA LEU A 239 1.83 -1.65 -3.94
C LEU A 239 1.06 -2.75 -3.22
N GLU A 240 1.75 -3.58 -2.46
CA GLU A 240 1.15 -4.48 -1.48
C GLU A 240 1.30 -3.88 -0.08
N ALA A 241 0.18 -3.65 0.60
CA ALA A 241 0.17 -3.27 2.00
C ALA A 241 -1.02 -3.93 2.71
N MET A 242 -0.77 -4.45 3.93
CA MET A 242 -1.81 -5.08 4.74
C MET A 242 -2.64 -6.16 4.01
N LYS A 243 -2.00 -6.95 3.13
CA LYS A 243 -2.61 -8.01 2.29
C LYS A 243 -3.57 -7.49 1.21
N MET A 244 -3.45 -6.22 0.83
CA MET A 244 -4.22 -5.59 -0.24
C MET A 244 -3.30 -4.97 -1.28
N GLU A 245 -3.75 -4.96 -2.53
CA GLU A 245 -3.04 -4.40 -3.66
C GLU A 245 -3.56 -2.99 -3.93
N THR A 246 -2.75 -1.96 -3.68
CA THR A 246 -3.11 -0.60 -4.02
C THR A 246 -2.43 -0.15 -5.31
N GLU A 247 -3.25 0.14 -6.31
CA GLU A 247 -2.82 0.74 -7.56
C GLU A 247 -2.48 2.23 -7.36
N VAL A 248 -1.29 2.62 -7.80
CA VAL A 248 -0.88 4.00 -7.97
C VAL A 248 -1.05 4.37 -9.43
N ARG A 249 -1.87 5.40 -9.66
CA ARG A 249 -2.27 5.85 -10.99
C ARG A 249 -1.60 7.16 -11.37
N ALA A 250 -1.27 7.31 -12.65
CA ALA A 250 -0.74 8.55 -13.21
C ALA A 250 -1.73 9.70 -12.99
N GLN A 251 -1.24 10.81 -12.42
CA GLN A 251 -2.09 11.99 -12.14
C GLN A 251 -2.39 12.82 -13.40
N ARG A 252 -1.57 12.66 -14.44
CA ARG A 252 -1.65 13.39 -15.71
C ARG A 252 -1.03 12.55 -16.82
N ALA A 253 -1.38 12.90 -18.05
CA ALA A 253 -0.69 12.37 -19.21
C ALA A 253 0.74 12.94 -19.29
N GLY A 254 1.67 12.15 -19.83
CA GLY A 254 3.05 12.55 -20.04
C GLY A 254 3.98 11.38 -20.29
N THR A 255 5.28 11.66 -20.32
CA THR A 255 6.30 10.62 -20.55
C THR A 255 6.99 10.27 -19.23
N VAL A 256 7.15 8.97 -18.94
CA VAL A 256 7.88 8.51 -17.76
C VAL A 256 9.34 8.93 -17.85
N ALA A 257 9.75 9.87 -16.99
CA ALA A 257 11.09 10.44 -16.99
C ALA A 257 12.06 9.61 -16.12
N GLU A 258 11.59 9.07 -15.00
CA GLU A 258 12.40 8.26 -14.10
C GLU A 258 11.54 7.26 -13.31
N VAL A 259 12.06 6.05 -13.11
CA VAL A 259 11.48 5.02 -12.23
C VAL A 259 12.46 4.79 -11.08
N MET A 260 12.06 5.14 -9.86
CA MET A 260 12.94 5.23 -8.68
C MET A 260 12.82 4.02 -7.75
N VAL A 261 12.01 3.03 -8.12
CA VAL A 261 11.71 1.83 -7.33
C VAL A 261 11.74 0.58 -8.19
N LYS A 262 11.96 -0.58 -7.57
CA LYS A 262 11.86 -1.91 -8.20
C LYS A 262 10.91 -2.82 -7.43
N VAL A 263 10.44 -3.87 -8.10
CA VAL A 263 9.62 -4.92 -7.48
C VAL A 263 10.33 -5.50 -6.25
N GLY A 264 9.59 -5.57 -5.13
CA GLY A 264 10.08 -6.03 -3.83
C GLY A 264 10.62 -4.93 -2.90
N ASP A 265 10.76 -3.68 -3.37
CA ASP A 265 11.22 -2.57 -2.53
C ASP A 265 10.18 -2.20 -1.46
N LYS A 266 10.66 -1.80 -0.27
CA LYS A 266 9.84 -1.21 0.79
C LYS A 266 9.79 0.30 0.60
N VAL A 267 8.59 0.89 0.67
CA VAL A 267 8.38 2.33 0.56
C VAL A 267 7.53 2.85 1.72
N ALA A 268 7.81 4.06 2.16
CA ALA A 268 7.04 4.83 3.15
C ALA A 268 6.14 5.87 2.45
N VAL A 269 5.17 6.42 3.19
CA VAL A 269 4.31 7.49 2.67
C VAL A 269 5.16 8.69 2.29
N GLY A 270 5.01 9.15 1.04
CA GLY A 270 5.76 10.29 0.52
C GLY A 270 7.07 9.93 -0.20
N ASP A 271 7.50 8.67 -0.18
CA ASP A 271 8.68 8.25 -0.93
C ASP A 271 8.42 8.38 -2.44
N PRO A 272 9.39 8.91 -3.22
CA PRO A 272 9.19 9.08 -4.66
C PRO A 272 9.20 7.72 -5.37
N LEU A 273 8.19 7.48 -6.22
CA LEU A 273 8.05 6.23 -6.97
C LEU A 273 8.51 6.40 -8.43
N ILE A 274 7.86 7.31 -9.15
CA ILE A 274 8.05 7.56 -10.58
C ILE A 274 7.94 9.06 -10.83
N SER A 275 8.74 9.61 -11.75
CA SER A 275 8.54 10.96 -12.26
C SER A 275 8.01 10.94 -13.68
N VAL A 276 7.01 11.78 -13.96
CA VAL A 276 6.42 11.96 -15.30
C VAL A 276 6.77 13.37 -15.76
N ALA A 277 7.18 13.55 -17.01
CA ALA A 277 7.43 14.84 -17.65
C ALA A 277 6.17 15.32 -18.38
#